data_AF-A0A443RTH9-F1
#
_entry.id   AF-A0A443RTH9-F1
#
_cell.length_a   1.000
_cell.length_b   1.000
_cell.length_c   1.000
_cell.angle_alpha   90.00
_cell.angle_beta   90.00
_cell.angle_gamma   90.00
#
_symmetry.space_group_name_H-M   'P 1'
#
loop_
_entity.id
_entity.type
_entity.pdbx_description
1 polymer ?
#
loop_
_entity_poly.entity_id
_entity_poly.type
_entity_poly.pdbx_seq_one_letter_code
_entity_poly.pdbx_strand_id
1 'polypeptide(L)' 'MKLYLQAAIMRIMKARKAIKHNSLMQQVIHQSKNRFTPSVTMIKKCIEALMKKQYLERTPNTQDEYSYVT' A
#
# COMPACT_ATOMS: atom_id res chain seq x y z
N MET A 1 7.39 -9.86 9.90
CA MET A 1 6.12 -9.78 9.12
C MET A 1 5.75 -8.38 8.66
N LYS A 2 5.77 -7.33 9.51
CA LYS A 2 5.42 -5.94 9.14
C LYS A 2 6.25 -5.36 7.97
N LEU A 3 7.56 -5.65 7.93
CA LEU A 3 8.46 -5.16 6.87
C LEU A 3 8.15 -5.74 5.49
N TYR A 4 7.66 -6.99 5.41
CA TYR A 4 7.34 -7.63 4.13
C TYR A 4 6.15 -6.94 3.43
N LEU A 5 5.08 -6.66 4.18
CA LEU A 5 3.91 -5.95 3.67
C LEU A 5 4.27 -4.53 3.22
N GLN A 6 5.06 -3.81 4.01
CA GLN A 6 5.55 -2.49 3.64
C GLN A 6 6.37 -2.53 2.34
N ALA A 7 7.28 -3.50 2.19
CA ALA A 7 8.06 -3.68 0.98
C ALA A 7 7.19 -4.08 -0.24
N ALA A 8 6.16 -4.90 -0.06
CA ALA A 8 5.22 -5.25 -1.11
C ALA A 8 4.43 -4.01 -1.59
N ILE A 9 3.91 -3.21 -0.65
CA ILE A 9 3.22 -1.95 -0.95
C ILE A 9 4.15 -1.01 -1.71
N MET A 10 5.38 -0.79 -1.23
CA MET A 10 6.35 0.09 -1.89
C MET A 10 6.68 -0.37 -3.32
N ARG A 11 6.82 -1.68 -3.57
CA ARG A 11 7.04 -2.21 -4.93
C ARG A 11 5.86 -1.91 -5.86
N ILE A 12 4.62 -2.13 -5.40
CA ILE A 12 3.41 -1.84 -6.18
C ILE A 12 3.31 -0.33 -6.48
N MET A 13 3.50 0.49 -5.46
CA MET A 13 3.42 1.95 -5.55
C MET A 13 4.51 2.53 -6.46
N LYS A 14 5.76 2.06 -6.36
CA LYS A 14 6.87 2.50 -7.21
C LYS A 14 6.63 2.18 -8.69
N ALA A 15 5.98 1.06 -8.98
CA ALA A 15 5.66 0.64 -10.35
C ALA A 15 4.48 1.44 -10.95
N ARG A 16 3.44 1.74 -10.16
CA ARG A 16 2.22 2.38 -10.66
C ARG A 16 2.20 3.90 -10.51
N LYS A 17 3.05 4.47 -9.67
CA LYS A 17 3.10 5.90 -9.27
C LYS A 17 1.86 6.40 -8.54
N ALA A 18 0.66 6.05 -8.98
CA ALA A 18 -0.59 6.30 -8.28
C ALA A 18 -1.54 5.08 -8.37
N ILE A 19 -2.34 4.86 -7.32
CA ILE A 19 -3.28 3.74 -7.27
C ILE A 19 -4.40 3.95 -6.25
N LYS A 20 -5.61 3.53 -6.63
CA LYS A 20 -6.78 3.53 -5.76
C LYS A 20 -6.65 2.54 -4.60
N HIS A 21 -7.20 2.90 -3.44
CA HIS A 21 -7.18 2.10 -2.21
C HIS A 21 -7.62 0.65 -2.45
N ASN A 22 -8.79 0.45 -3.07
CA ASN A 22 -9.31 -0.89 -3.36
C ASN A 22 -8.36 -1.71 -4.25
N SER A 23 -7.75 -1.08 -5.26
CA SER A 23 -6.81 -1.76 -6.14
C SER A 23 -5.51 -2.12 -5.42
N LEU A 24 -5.00 -1.22 -4.56
CA LEU A 24 -3.82 -1.49 -3.75
C LEU A 24 -4.06 -2.67 -2.80
N MET A 25 -5.20 -2.67 -2.12
CA MET A 25 -5.62 -3.75 -1.23
C MET A 25 -5.64 -5.10 -1.94
N GLN A 26 -6.29 -5.18 -3.10
CA GLN A 26 -6.37 -6.41 -3.90
C GLN A 26 -4.98 -6.90 -4.33
N GLN A 27 -4.12 -6.00 -4.82
CA GLN A 27 -2.76 -6.38 -5.24
C GLN A 27 -1.89 -6.86 -4.09
N VAL A 28 -1.98 -6.22 -2.92
CA VAL A 28 -1.24 -6.62 -1.72
C VAL A 28 -1.70 -7.99 -1.23
N ILE A 29 -3.01 -8.26 -1.22
CA ILE A 29 -3.57 -9.56 -0.85
C ILE A 29 -3.10 -10.63 -1.84
N HIS A 30 -3.20 -10.35 -3.14
CA HIS A 30 -2.79 -11.27 -4.19
C HIS A 30 -1.30 -11.63 -4.11
N GLN A 31 -0.41 -10.65 -3.94
CA GLN A 31 1.03 -10.91 -3.78
C GLN A 31 1.38 -11.63 -2.46
N SER A 32 0.58 -11.43 -1.41
CA SER A 32 0.85 -12.03 -0.11
C SER A 32 0.32 -13.46 0.00
N LYS A 33 -0.71 -13.83 -0.78
CA LYS A 33 -1.42 -15.11 -0.72
C LYS A 33 -0.50 -16.34 -0.73
N ASN A 34 0.62 -16.28 -1.43
CA ASN A 34 1.59 -17.38 -1.52
C ASN A 34 2.39 -17.62 -0.22
N ARG A 35 2.39 -16.65 0.71
CA ARG A 35 3.06 -16.77 2.01
C ARG A 35 2.09 -16.75 3.19
N PHE A 36 1.11 -15.86 3.16
CA PHE A 36 0.08 -15.73 4.19
C PHE A 36 -1.06 -14.83 3.71
N THR A 37 -2.21 -14.92 4.36
CA THR A 37 -3.34 -14.03 4.07
C THR A 37 -3.32 -12.84 5.04
N PRO A 38 -2.85 -11.64 4.62
CA PRO A 38 -2.85 -10.47 5.49
C PRO A 38 -4.29 -10.02 5.76
N SER A 39 -4.58 -9.66 7.02
CA SER A 39 -5.85 -9.01 7.35
C SER A 39 -5.89 -7.57 6.83
N VAL A 40 -7.10 -7.09 6.52
CA VAL A 40 -7.32 -5.73 6.04
C VAL A 40 -6.74 -4.69 7.00
N THR A 41 -6.93 -4.90 8.31
CA THR A 41 -6.40 -4.03 9.37
C THR A 41 -4.88 -3.93 9.33
N MET A 42 -4.19 -5.03 9.00
CA MET A 42 -2.73 -5.05 8.93
C MET A 42 -2.20 -4.25 7.73
N ILE A 43 -2.87 -4.36 6.58
CA ILE A 43 -2.52 -3.59 5.37
C ILE A 43 -2.73 -2.10 5.62
N LYS A 44 -3.88 -1.71 6.18
CA LYS A 44 -4.19 -0.31 6.54
C LYS A 44 -3.13 0.29 7.46
N LYS A 45 -2.74 -0.41 8.53
CA LYS A 45 -1.65 0.02 9.42
C LYS A 45 -0.31 0.19 8.70
N CYS A 46 -0.01 -0.64 7.70
CA CYS A 46 1.22 -0.50 6.91
C CYS A 46 1.17 0.72 5.98
N ILE A 47 0.03 0.99 5.34
CA ILE A 47 -0.18 2.19 4.51
C ILE A 47 -0.02 3.45 5.37
N GLU A 48 -0.67 3.51 6.53
CA GLU A 48 -0.52 4.64 7.47
C GLU A 48 0.93 4.86 7.90
N ALA A 49 1.67 3.78 8.19
CA ALA A 49 3.07 3.87 8.54
C ALA A 49 3.94 4.38 7.37
N LEU A 50 3.60 4.02 6.12
CA LEU A 50 4.31 4.51 4.94
C LEU A 50 3.97 5.98 4.63
N MET A 51 2.73 6.41 4.87
CA MET A 51 2.33 7.82 4.79
C MET A 51 3.05 8.67 5.84
N LYS A 52 3.14 8.20 7.09
CA LYS A 52 3.89 8.88 8.15
C LYS A 52 5.38 9.05 7.82
N LYS A 53 5.93 8.13 7.02
CA LYS A 53 7.30 8.19 6.53
C LYS A 53 7.46 8.99 5.23
N GLN A 54 6.40 9.64 4.75
CA GLN A 54 6.37 10.42 3.51
C GLN A 54 6.75 9.61 2.25
N TYR A 55 6.54 8.28 2.26
CA TYR A 55 6.66 7.47 1.04
C TYR A 55 5.39 7.46 0.21
N LEU A 56 4.24 7.76 0.83
CA LEU A 56 2.93 7.76 0.21
C LEU A 56 2.15 9.00 0.65
N GLU A 57 1.40 9.56 -0.28
CA GLU A 57 0.50 10.68 -0.04
C GLU A 57 -0.87 10.38 -0.60
N ARG A 58 -1.91 11.01 -0.06
CA ARG A 58 -3.24 10.98 -0.69
C ARG A 58 -3.28 12.07 -1.75
N THR A 59 -3.82 11.74 -2.92
CA THR A 59 -4.03 12.75 -3.96
C THR A 59 -5.06 13.79 -3.48
N PRO A 60 -4.88 15.09 -3.79
CA PRO A 60 -5.80 16.14 -3.37
C PRO A 60 -7.20 16.01 -4.00
N ASN A 61 -7.30 15.37 -5.17
CA ASN A 61 -8.56 15.24 -5.89
C ASN A 61 -9.46 14.11 -5.36
N THR A 62 -8.88 13.08 -4.73
CA THR A 62 -9.62 11.91 -4.27
C THR A 62 -9.00 11.32 -3.01
N GLN A 63 -9.81 11.19 -1.95
CA GLN A 63 -9.38 10.54 -0.71
C GLN A 63 -9.02 9.04 -0.88
N ASP A 64 -9.51 8.41 -1.94
CA ASP A 64 -9.35 6.98 -2.19
C ASP A 64 -8.17 6.63 -3.09
N GLU A 65 -7.27 7.57 -3.36
CA GLU A 65 -6.10 7.33 -4.20
C GLU A 65 -4.80 7.73 -3.49
N TYR A 66 -3.81 6.85 -3.60
CA TYR A 66 -2.47 7.05 -3.06
C TYR A 66 -1.50 7.33 -4.19
N SER A 67 -0.62 8.31 -3.97
CA SER A 67 0.51 8.63 -4.83
C SER A 67 1.82 8.21 -4.15
N TYR A 68 2.77 7.72 -4.93
CA TYR A 68 4.12 7.40 -4.48
C TYR A 68 4.95 8.67 -4.45
N VAL A 69 5.56 8.94 -3.29
CA VAL A 69 6.38 10.12 -3.07
C VAL A 69 7.83 9.66 -3.01
N THR A 70 8.65 10.29 -3.84
CA THR A 70 10.07 9.99 -4.02
C THR A 70 10.90 10.88 -3.13
#